data_AF-A0A542EWY5-F1
#
_entry.id   AF-A0A542EWY5-F1
#
_cell.length_a   1.000
_cell.length_b   1.000
_cell.length_c   1.000
_cell.angle_alpha   90.00
_cell.angle_beta   90.00
_cell.angle_gamma   90.00
#
_symmetry.space_group_name_H-M   'P 1'
#
loop_
_entity.id
_entity.type
_entity.pdbx_description
1 polymer ?
#
loop_
_entity_poly.entity_id
_entity_poly.type
_entity_poly.pdbx_seq_one_letter_code
_entity_poly.pdbx_strand_id
1 'polypeptide(L)' 'MATWDEIAEARLADVLELQKVHKRLLAAREQGIEPDPHDVEIARSVAATGYGGIDRVNARDDY' A
#
# COMPACT_ATOMS: atom_id res chain seq x y z
N MET A 1 -20.22 -17.24 -2.41
CA MET A 1 -20.13 -16.18 -1.39
C MET A 1 -18.75 -16.32 -0.79
N ALA A 2 -17.92 -15.28 -0.87
CA ALA A 2 -16.57 -15.38 -0.34
C ALA A 2 -16.63 -15.63 1.17
N THR A 3 -15.81 -16.51 1.69
CA THR A 3 -15.70 -16.74 3.13
C THR A 3 -15.06 -15.52 3.80
N TRP A 4 -15.27 -15.36 5.10
CA TRP A 4 -14.62 -14.29 5.86
C TRP A 4 -13.09 -14.37 5.77
N ASP A 5 -12.53 -15.58 5.65
CA ASP A 5 -11.10 -15.81 5.49
C ASP A 5 -10.59 -15.32 4.12
N GLU A 6 -11.31 -15.61 3.03
CA GLU A 6 -10.97 -15.10 1.69
C GLU A 6 -11.00 -13.56 1.63
N ILE A 7 -11.95 -12.93 2.33
CA ILE A 7 -12.02 -11.47 2.45
C ILE A 7 -10.85 -10.92 3.26
N ALA A 8 -10.43 -11.62 4.32
CA ALA A 8 -9.29 -11.22 5.14
C ALA A 8 -7.96 -11.37 4.39
N GLU A 9 -7.77 -12.45 3.64
CA GLU A 9 -6.60 -12.68 2.79
C GLU A 9 -6.49 -11.64 1.68
N ALA A 10 -7.58 -11.33 0.97
CA ALA A 10 -7.60 -10.30 -0.06
C ALA A 10 -7.21 -8.93 0.50
N ARG A 11 -7.77 -8.56 1.67
CA ARG A 11 -7.41 -7.30 2.35
C ARG A 11 -5.95 -7.28 2.78
N LEU A 12 -5.41 -8.39 3.27
CA LEU A 12 -4.00 -8.48 3.65
C LEU A 12 -3.10 -8.31 2.43
N ALA A 13 -3.41 -8.95 1.30
CA ALA A 13 -2.67 -8.80 0.06
C ALA A 13 -2.67 -7.33 -0.41
N ASP A 14 -3.82 -6.65 -0.38
CA ASP A 14 -3.93 -5.23 -0.73
C ASP A 14 -3.06 -4.35 0.18
N VAL A 15 -3.06 -4.60 1.49
CA VAL A 15 -2.23 -3.85 2.46
C VAL A 15 -0.74 -4.06 2.18
N LEU A 16 -0.31 -5.30 1.92
CA LEU A 16 1.10 -5.61 1.63
C LEU A 16 1.57 -4.96 0.32
N GLU A 17 0.75 -4.95 -0.72
CA GLU A 17 1.07 -4.26 -1.97
C GLU A 17 1.21 -2.74 -1.77
N LEU A 18 0.31 -2.12 -1.01
CA LEU A 18 0.42 -0.71 -0.66
C LEU A 18 1.67 -0.38 0.15
N GLN A 19 2.07 -1.25 1.08
CA GLN A 19 3.33 -1.09 1.81
C GLN A 19 4.55 -1.16 0.88
N LYS A 20 4.57 -2.07 -0.09
CA LYS A 20 5.65 -2.15 -1.09
C LYS A 20 5.73 -0.88 -1.93
N VAL A 21 4.59 -0.34 -2.38
CA VAL A 21 4.53 0.92 -3.12
C VAL A 21 5.07 2.07 -2.25
N HIS A 22 4.65 2.13 -0.98
CA HIS A 22 5.15 3.15 -0.05
C HIS A 22 6.68 3.07 0.14
N LYS A 23 7.24 1.86 0.33
CA LYS A 23 8.68 1.65 0.45
C LYS A 23 9.44 2.09 -0.81
N ARG A 24 8.92 1.79 -2.00
CA ARG A 24 9.51 2.22 -3.28
C ARG A 24 9.52 3.74 -3.45
N LEU A 25 8.40 4.40 -3.12
CA LEU A 25 8.31 5.86 -3.16
C LEU A 25 9.25 6.52 -2.13
N LEU A 26 9.36 5.96 -0.93
CA LEU A 26 10.26 6.44 0.11
C LEU A 26 11.73 6.30 -0.33
N ALA A 27 12.10 5.15 -0.89
CA ALA A 27 13.44 4.91 -1.42
C ALA A 27 13.78 5.86 -2.58
N ALA A 28 12.83 6.11 -3.50
CA ALA A 28 13.02 7.07 -4.59
C ALA A 28 13.29 8.49 -4.05
N ARG A 29 12.51 8.91 -3.04
CA ARG A 29 12.70 10.20 -2.36
C ARG A 29 14.07 10.29 -1.68
N GLU A 30 14.50 9.25 -0.97
CA GLU A 30 15.79 9.21 -0.26
C GLU A 30 16.99 9.23 -1.22
N GLN A 31 16.86 8.57 -2.38
CA GLN A 31 17.89 8.54 -3.42
C GLN A 31 17.87 9.79 -4.31
N GLY A 32 16.86 10.66 -4.17
CA GLY A 32 16.70 11.85 -5.02
C GLY A 32 16.39 11.52 -6.48
N ILE A 33 15.86 10.32 -6.75
CA ILE A 33 15.45 9.88 -8.08
C ILE A 33 13.96 10.11 -8.28
N GLU A 34 13.55 10.23 -9.53
CA GLU A 34 12.13 10.32 -9.86
C GLU A 34 11.43 8.99 -9.54
N PRO A 35 10.33 9.01 -8.75
CA PRO A 35 9.58 7.81 -8.43
C PRO A 35 8.90 7.23 -9.67
N ASP A 36 8.64 5.91 -9.65
CA ASP A 36 7.89 5.25 -10.71
C ASP A 36 6.50 5.90 -10.88
N PRO A 37 6.11 6.34 -12.09
CA PRO A 37 4.80 6.96 -12.33
C PRO A 37 3.63 6.10 -11.89
N HIS A 38 3.74 4.77 -12.00
CA HIS A 38 2.70 3.84 -11.58
C HIS A 38 2.53 3.83 -10.05
N ASP A 39 3.63 3.88 -9.30
CA ASP A 39 3.61 3.96 -7.84
C ASP A 39 2.99 5.29 -7.36
N VAL A 40 3.26 6.38 -8.10
CA VAL A 40 2.64 7.69 -7.85
C VAL A 40 1.13 7.67 -8.11
N GLU A 41 0.68 7.01 -9.17
CA GLU A 41 -0.74 6.83 -9.46
C GLU A 41 -1.46 6.01 -8.39
N ILE A 42 -0.84 4.92 -7.92
CA ILE A 42 -1.38 4.11 -6.81
C ILE A 42 -1.50 4.95 -5.55
N ALA A 43 -0.46 5.69 -5.16
CA ALA A 43 -0.50 6.56 -3.98
C ALA A 43 -1.55 7.68 -4.11
N ARG A 44 -1.71 8.27 -5.30
CA ARG A 44 -2.75 9.27 -5.58
C ARG A 44 -4.14 8.67 -5.48
N SER A 45 -4.32 7.46 -6.00
CA SER A 45 -5.59 6.72 -5.91
C SER A 45 -5.95 6.51 -4.45
N VAL A 46 -5.05 5.94 -3.64
CA VAL A 46 -5.26 5.71 -2.20
C VAL A 46 -5.62 7.00 -1.45
N ALA A 47 -4.92 8.10 -1.73
CA ALA A 47 -5.21 9.41 -1.14
C ALA A 47 -6.59 9.94 -1.55
N ALA A 48 -7.00 9.72 -2.81
CA ALA A 48 -8.29 10.15 -3.34
C ALA A 48 -9.46 9.31 -2.82
N THR A 49 -9.26 8.03 -2.53
CA THR A 49 -10.32 7.15 -2.01
C THR A 49 -10.73 7.50 -0.57
N GLY A 50 -10.04 8.43 0.10
CA GLY A 50 -10.45 8.96 1.40
C GLY A 50 -10.51 7.92 2.52
N TYR A 51 -9.90 6.74 2.34
CA TYR A 51 -9.79 5.72 3.37
C TYR A 51 -8.71 6.13 4.38
N GLY A 52 -9.02 7.13 5.21
CA GLY A 52 -8.48 7.27 6.56
C GLY A 52 -8.85 6.11 7.49
N GLY A 53 -9.07 4.90 6.94
CA GLY A 53 -9.50 3.68 7.62
C GLY A 53 -8.51 2.52 7.48
N ILE A 54 -7.39 2.68 6.75
CA ILE A 54 -6.21 1.80 6.93
C ILE A 54 -5.44 2.29 8.17
N ASP A 55 -6.16 2.56 9.26
CA ASP A 55 -5.62 3.05 10.54
C ASP A 55 -4.94 1.93 11.34
N ARG A 56 -4.54 0.85 10.68
CA ARG A 56 -3.71 -0.23 11.26
C ARG A 56 -2.85 -0.85 10.18
N VAL A 57 -1.95 -0.06 9.61
CA VAL A 57 -0.69 -0.61 9.10
C VAL A 57 0.15 -1.04 10.33
N ASN A 58 -0.36 -2.04 11.06
CA ASN A 58 0.38 -2.93 11.95
C ASN A 58 0.79 -4.18 11.15
N ALA A 59 0.99 -4.05 9.84
CA ALA A 59 1.65 -5.08 9.07
C ALA A 59 3.13 -4.98 9.44
N ARG A 60 3.53 -5.93 10.30
CA ARG A 60 4.87 -6.16 10.82
C ARG A 60 5.89 -6.05 9.68
N ASP A 61 6.94 -5.27 9.92
CA ASP A 61 7.86 -4.78 8.89
C ASP A 61 8.87 -5.85 8.40
N ASP A 62 8.59 -7.14 8.61
CA ASP A 62 9.53 -8.26 8.51
C ASP A 62 9.37 -9.17 7.28
N TYR A 63 8.73 -8.70 6.20
CA TYR A 63 8.64 -9.41 4.92
C TYR A 63 9.23 -8.62 3.75
#